data_AF-A0A917LFT5-F1
#
_entry.id   AF-A0A917LFT5-F1
#
_cell.length_a   1.000
_cell.length_b   1.000
_cell.length_c   1.000
_cell.angle_alpha   90.00
_cell.angle_beta   90.00
_cell.angle_gamma   90.00
#
_symmetry.space_group_name_H-M   'P 1'
#
loop_
_entity.id
_entity.type
_entity.pdbx_description
1 polymer ?
#
loop_
_entity_poly.entity_id
_entity_poly.type
_entity_poly.pdbx_seq_one_letter_code
_entity_poly.pdbx_strand_id
1 'polypeptide(L)'
;MSSSRGNGIGGTGDGVPSSISSIPLTDVDAHAPGTASIGNLVKDATSQVSTLVRAEVELAKAEVTGEIKKGLQGSILFVLALAVLIFSAFFFFFFLAELLNVWVSRWLAFLIVFLIMIAITALLAFVGYLRLKKLRKPAKTIDSLKQASTVLPTSSKPGDKALNSPAFDKALDPQRR
;
A
#
# COMPACT_ATOMS: atom_id res chain seq x y z
N MET A 1 21.86 26.14 -64.28
CA MET A 1 23.17 26.78 -64.54
C MET A 1 24.00 26.72 -63.28
N SER A 2 25.23 26.22 -63.40
CA SER A 2 26.38 26.39 -62.49
C SER A 2 26.28 25.74 -61.08
N SER A 3 27.29 25.12 -60.50
CA SER A 3 28.47 24.31 -60.88
C SER A 3 29.25 24.10 -59.57
N SER A 4 30.10 23.07 -59.52
CA SER A 4 31.30 22.99 -58.64
C SER A 4 31.07 22.83 -57.12
N ARG A 5 31.70 21.92 -56.39
CA ARG A 5 32.94 21.13 -56.58
C ARG A 5 32.83 19.84 -55.74
N GLY A 6 33.27 18.73 -56.32
CA GLY A 6 33.76 17.60 -55.55
C GLY A 6 35.11 17.94 -54.92
N ASN A 7 35.32 17.53 -53.68
CA ASN A 7 36.61 17.56 -53.03
C ASN A 7 37.02 16.13 -52.70
N GLY A 8 37.97 15.61 -53.48
CA GLY A 8 38.71 14.41 -53.13
C GLY A 8 39.86 14.81 -52.22
N ILE A 9 39.98 14.15 -51.08
CA ILE A 9 41.23 14.11 -50.34
C ILE A 9 41.53 12.65 -50.07
N GLY A 10 42.50 12.14 -50.83
CA GLY A 10 43.20 10.91 -50.50
C GLY A 10 44.03 11.14 -49.25
N GLY A 11 43.89 10.23 -48.29
CA GLY A 11 44.68 10.17 -47.08
C GLY A 11 45.00 8.72 -46.79
N THR A 12 46.01 8.19 -47.47
CA THR A 12 46.75 7.03 -46.98
C THR A 12 47.58 7.52 -45.81
N GLY A 13 47.17 7.12 -44.61
CA GLY A 13 47.87 7.42 -43.37
C GLY A 13 47.32 6.46 -42.33
N ASP A 14 48.10 5.42 -42.05
CA ASP A 14 47.94 4.58 -40.87
C ASP A 14 47.97 5.51 -39.65
N GLY A 15 46.78 5.84 -39.15
CA GLY A 15 46.57 6.88 -38.15
C GLY A 15 45.45 6.48 -37.20
N VAL A 16 45.47 5.23 -36.74
CA VAL A 16 44.58 4.78 -35.66
C VAL A 16 44.90 5.65 -34.43
N PRO A 17 43.96 6.47 -33.92
CA PRO A 17 44.21 7.21 -32.70
C PRO A 17 44.40 6.21 -31.55
N SER A 18 45.61 6.13 -31.00
CA SER A 18 45.98 5.32 -29.82
C SER A 18 45.45 5.92 -28.51
N SER A 19 44.42 6.76 -28.57
CA SER A 19 43.70 7.26 -27.39
C SER A 19 42.40 6.47 -27.23
N ILE A 20 42.53 5.14 -27.10
CA ILE A 20 41.54 4.39 -26.33
C ILE A 20 41.75 4.87 -24.91
N SER A 21 40.93 5.85 -24.54
CA SER A 21 40.73 6.30 -23.18
C SER A 21 40.71 5.07 -22.30
N SER A 22 41.73 4.97 -21.45
CA SER A 22 41.88 3.92 -20.46
C SER A 22 40.56 3.79 -19.75
N ILE A 23 39.78 2.78 -20.13
CA ILE A 23 38.70 2.27 -19.32
C ILE A 23 39.35 2.11 -17.96
N PRO A 24 38.93 2.84 -16.91
CA PRO A 24 39.33 2.46 -15.58
C PRO A 24 38.75 1.07 -15.42
N LEU A 25 39.61 0.06 -15.61
CA LEU A 25 39.47 -1.21 -14.94
C LEU A 25 39.50 -0.83 -13.47
N THR A 26 38.35 -0.42 -12.94
CA THR A 26 38.02 -0.82 -11.60
C THR A 26 38.09 -2.32 -11.69
N ASP A 27 39.24 -2.88 -11.31
CA ASP A 27 39.36 -4.26 -10.94
C ASP A 27 38.15 -4.49 -10.03
N VAL A 28 37.14 -5.16 -10.57
CA VAL A 28 36.24 -5.92 -9.72
C VAL A 28 37.23 -6.77 -8.95
N ASP A 29 37.40 -6.48 -7.65
CA ASP A 29 38.28 -7.18 -6.74
C ASP A 29 38.00 -8.69 -6.90
N ALA A 30 38.70 -9.28 -7.86
CA ALA A 30 38.75 -10.70 -8.09
C ALA A 30 39.58 -11.18 -6.94
N HIS A 31 38.87 -11.43 -5.83
CA HIS A 31 39.42 -11.96 -4.61
C HIS A 31 40.43 -13.03 -4.99
N ALA A 32 41.67 -12.83 -4.55
CA ALA A 32 42.80 -13.70 -4.86
C ALA A 32 42.37 -15.18 -4.86
N PRO A 33 42.74 -15.97 -5.89
CA PRO A 33 42.29 -17.34 -6.06
C PRO A 33 42.69 -18.16 -4.83
N GLY A 34 41.73 -18.36 -3.92
CA GLY A 34 41.95 -18.95 -2.60
C GLY A 34 41.05 -18.45 -1.47
N THR A 35 40.36 -17.30 -1.59
CA THR A 35 39.54 -16.73 -0.48
C THR A 35 38.06 -16.49 -0.81
N ALA A 36 37.58 -16.86 -1.99
CA ALA A 36 36.15 -16.94 -2.29
C ALA A 36 35.53 -18.17 -1.59
N SER A 37 35.30 -18.04 -0.29
CA SER A 37 34.50 -18.99 0.49
C SER A 37 33.09 -19.06 -0.09
N ILE A 38 32.48 -20.26 -0.09
CA ILE A 38 31.05 -20.44 -0.42
C ILE A 38 30.17 -19.50 0.43
N GLY A 39 30.62 -19.15 1.64
CA GLY A 39 29.95 -18.15 2.49
C GLY A 39 29.92 -16.74 1.90
N ASN A 40 30.96 -16.34 1.15
CA ASN A 40 31.00 -15.03 0.50
C ASN A 40 30.07 -14.99 -0.73
N LEU A 41 30.02 -16.07 -1.53
CA LEU A 41 29.08 -16.16 -2.66
C LEU A 41 27.61 -16.11 -2.21
N VAL A 42 27.28 -16.84 -1.13
CA VAL A 42 25.91 -16.84 -0.57
C VAL A 42 25.56 -15.45 -0.01
N LYS A 43 26.51 -14.79 0.66
CA LYS A 43 26.33 -13.42 1.17
C LYS A 43 26.08 -12.43 0.03
N ASP A 44 26.85 -12.50 -1.05
CA ASP A 44 26.71 -11.59 -2.19
C ASP A 44 25.42 -11.85 -2.97
N ALA A 45 25.05 -13.12 -3.21
CA ALA A 45 23.79 -13.49 -3.84
C ALA A 45 22.58 -13.02 -3.00
N THR A 46 22.63 -13.20 -1.68
CA THR A 46 21.58 -12.74 -0.76
C THR A 46 21.48 -11.21 -0.74
N SER A 47 22.61 -10.51 -0.82
CA SER A 47 22.66 -9.06 -0.91
C SER A 47 22.01 -8.54 -2.21
N GLN A 48 22.27 -9.18 -3.35
CA GLN A 48 21.67 -8.82 -4.63
C GLN A 48 20.15 -9.08 -4.66
N VAL A 49 19.70 -10.22 -4.14
CA VAL A 49 18.27 -10.51 -4.00
C VAL A 49 17.60 -9.50 -3.08
N SER A 50 18.23 -9.14 -1.96
CA SER A 50 17.73 -8.10 -1.05
C SER A 50 17.61 -6.75 -1.74
N THR A 51 18.57 -6.42 -2.62
CA THR A 51 18.57 -5.17 -3.40
C THR A 51 17.44 -5.17 -4.44
N LEU A 52 17.21 -6.28 -5.14
CA LEU A 52 16.09 -6.41 -6.10
C LEU A 52 14.73 -6.29 -5.42
N VAL A 53 14.53 -7.00 -4.30
CA VAL A 53 13.28 -6.93 -3.54
C VAL A 53 13.03 -5.51 -3.04
N ARG A 54 14.09 -4.83 -2.56
CA ARG A 54 13.98 -3.44 -2.13
C ARG A 54 13.59 -2.52 -3.29
N ALA A 55 14.19 -2.70 -4.47
CA ALA A 55 13.86 -1.93 -5.67
C ALA A 55 12.41 -2.16 -6.12
N GLU A 56 11.93 -3.40 -6.12
CA GLU A 56 10.54 -3.73 -6.48
C GLU A 56 9.55 -3.08 -5.50
N VAL A 57 9.86 -3.13 -4.19
CA VAL A 57 9.04 -2.48 -3.16
C VAL A 57 9.07 -0.96 -3.30
N GLU A 58 10.22 -0.36 -3.61
CA GLU A 58 10.35 1.08 -3.82
C GLU A 58 9.58 1.55 -5.05
N LEU A 59 9.60 0.76 -6.13
CA LEU A 59 8.81 1.01 -7.32
C LEU A 59 7.31 0.90 -7.04
N ALA A 60 6.87 -0.21 -6.44
CA ALA A 60 5.47 -0.41 -6.07
C ALA A 60 4.97 0.67 -5.11
N LYS A 61 5.81 1.09 -4.16
CA LYS A 61 5.50 2.20 -3.25
C LYS A 61 5.36 3.52 -4.01
N ALA A 62 6.24 3.80 -4.98
CA ALA A 62 6.15 5.03 -5.78
C ALA A 62 4.86 5.06 -6.63
N GLU A 63 4.51 3.94 -7.25
CA GLU A 63 3.28 3.80 -8.05
C GLU A 63 2.03 3.99 -7.19
N VAL A 64 1.91 3.22 -6.10
CA VAL A 64 0.77 3.30 -5.17
C VAL A 64 0.67 4.68 -4.52
N THR A 65 1.79 5.30 -4.13
CA THR A 65 1.77 6.66 -3.54
C THR A 65 1.29 7.70 -4.56
N GLY A 66 1.69 7.54 -5.83
CA GLY A 66 1.21 8.39 -6.92
C GLY A 66 -0.30 8.27 -7.14
N GLU A 67 -0.83 7.05 -7.12
CA GLU A 67 -2.27 6.79 -7.23
C GLU A 67 -3.05 7.35 -6.05
N ILE A 68 -2.56 7.13 -4.82
CA ILE A 68 -3.19 7.66 -3.60
C ILE A 68 -3.25 9.19 -3.66
N LYS A 69 -2.17 9.86 -4.10
CA LYS A 69 -2.14 11.32 -4.20
C LYS A 69 -3.14 11.86 -5.22
N LYS A 70 -3.26 11.19 -6.39
CA LYS A 70 -4.27 11.53 -7.41
C LYS A 70 -5.69 11.31 -6.89
N GLY A 71 -5.93 10.16 -6.24
CA GLY A 71 -7.22 9.84 -5.61
C GLY A 71 -7.59 10.85 -4.52
N LEU A 72 -6.62 11.26 -3.70
CA LEU A 72 -6.81 12.25 -2.65
C LEU A 72 -7.17 13.62 -3.24
N GLN A 73 -6.46 14.08 -4.27
CA GLN A 73 -6.80 15.33 -4.96
C GLN A 73 -8.21 15.29 -5.54
N GLY A 74 -8.61 14.18 -6.17
CA GLY A 74 -9.99 14.00 -6.66
C GLY A 74 -11.03 13.98 -5.53
N SER A 75 -10.69 13.41 -4.37
CA SER A 75 -11.59 13.32 -3.23
C SER A 75 -11.93 14.68 -2.62
N ILE A 76 -11.05 15.68 -2.73
CA ILE A 76 -11.30 17.04 -2.20
C ILE A 76 -12.56 17.64 -2.86
N LEU A 77 -12.64 17.56 -4.19
CA LEU A 77 -13.81 18.05 -4.93
C LEU A 77 -15.06 17.25 -4.59
N PHE A 78 -14.94 15.95 -4.37
CA PHE A 78 -16.06 15.11 -3.96
C PHE A 78 -16.59 15.48 -2.57
N VAL A 79 -15.70 15.73 -1.60
CA VAL A 79 -16.06 16.19 -0.26
C VAL A 79 -16.75 17.55 -0.32
N LEU A 80 -16.22 18.49 -1.11
CA LEU A 80 -16.85 19.80 -1.33
C LEU A 80 -18.23 19.67 -2.00
N ALA A 81 -18.34 18.85 -3.04
CA ALA A 81 -19.60 18.59 -3.72
C ALA A 81 -20.63 17.97 -2.77
N LEU A 82 -20.22 17.01 -1.92
CA LEU A 82 -21.10 16.39 -0.95
C LEU A 82 -21.52 17.38 0.15
N ALA A 83 -20.61 18.24 0.62
CA ALA A 83 -20.94 19.29 1.57
C ALA A 83 -21.97 20.27 1.00
N VAL A 84 -21.77 20.72 -0.25
CA VAL A 84 -22.74 21.56 -0.97
C VAL A 84 -24.06 20.83 -1.13
N LEU A 85 -24.06 19.55 -1.53
CA LEU A 85 -25.28 18.77 -1.70
C LEU A 85 -26.06 18.61 -0.39
N ILE A 86 -25.39 18.33 0.72
CA ILE A 86 -26.02 18.23 2.05
C ILE A 86 -26.63 19.57 2.46
N PHE A 87 -25.90 20.68 2.27
CA PHE A 87 -26.40 22.01 2.58
C PHE A 87 -27.59 22.40 1.68
N SER A 88 -27.49 22.14 0.37
CA SER A 88 -28.57 22.36 -0.60
C SER A 88 -29.81 21.52 -0.31
N ALA A 89 -29.64 20.28 0.15
CA ALA A 89 -30.78 19.41 0.50
C ALA A 89 -31.64 20.02 1.62
N PHE A 90 -31.02 20.64 2.63
CA PHE A 90 -31.75 21.37 3.68
C PHE A 90 -32.65 22.47 3.09
N PHE A 91 -32.08 23.32 2.21
CA PHE A 91 -32.85 24.37 1.54
C PHE A 91 -33.90 23.82 0.57
N PHE A 92 -33.62 22.69 -0.10
CA PHE A 92 -34.58 22.04 -0.98
C PHE A 92 -35.82 21.55 -0.23
N PHE A 93 -35.66 20.92 0.94
CA PHE A 93 -36.81 20.49 1.75
C PHE A 93 -37.56 21.68 2.36
N PHE A 94 -36.86 22.74 2.76
CA PHE A 94 -37.50 23.98 3.18
C PHE A 94 -38.33 24.61 2.06
N PHE A 95 -37.74 24.71 0.86
CA PHE A 95 -38.43 25.16 -0.35
C PHE A 95 -39.65 24.29 -0.64
N LEU A 96 -39.54 22.96 -0.54
CA LEU A 96 -40.65 22.04 -0.80
C LEU A 96 -41.80 22.25 0.20
N ALA A 97 -41.49 22.51 1.47
CA ALA A 97 -42.49 22.82 2.49
C ALA A 97 -43.18 24.16 2.19
N GLU A 98 -42.42 25.18 1.82
CA GLU A 98 -43.00 26.49 1.47
C GLU A 98 -43.76 26.45 0.14
N LEU A 99 -43.37 25.60 -0.81
CA LEU A 99 -44.11 25.34 -2.03
C LEU A 99 -45.46 24.67 -1.72
N LEU A 100 -45.47 23.67 -0.83
CA LEU A 100 -46.70 22.99 -0.40
C LEU A 100 -47.64 23.92 0.38
N ASN A 101 -47.10 24.93 1.09
CA ASN A 101 -47.88 25.93 1.80
C ASN A 101 -48.84 26.73 0.88
N VAL A 102 -48.67 26.67 -0.45
CA VAL A 102 -49.62 27.27 -1.41
C VAL A 102 -50.96 26.53 -1.41
N TRP A 103 -50.99 25.22 -1.13
CA TRP A 103 -52.21 24.40 -1.15
C TRP A 103 -52.70 23.98 0.23
N VAL A 104 -51.82 23.91 1.23
CA VAL A 104 -52.16 23.47 2.60
C VAL A 104 -51.62 24.43 3.65
N SER A 105 -52.15 24.37 4.88
CA SER A 105 -51.64 25.18 5.98
C SER A 105 -50.17 24.91 6.24
N ARG A 106 -49.41 25.97 6.53
CA ARG A 106 -47.94 25.93 6.70
C ARG A 106 -47.47 24.78 7.61
N TRP A 107 -48.07 24.61 8.78
CA TRP A 107 -47.68 23.55 9.72
C TRP A 107 -47.85 22.14 9.13
N LEU A 108 -48.89 21.94 8.32
CA LEU A 108 -49.18 20.67 7.68
C LEU A 108 -48.22 20.41 6.51
N ALA A 109 -47.83 21.45 5.77
CA ALA A 109 -46.82 21.34 4.72
C ALA A 109 -45.48 20.80 5.27
N PHE A 110 -45.00 21.37 6.38
CA PHE A 110 -43.77 20.89 7.04
C PHE A 110 -43.91 19.45 7.55
N LEU A 111 -45.08 19.07 8.08
CA LEU A 111 -45.33 17.70 8.53
C LEU A 111 -45.31 16.69 7.37
N ILE A 112 -45.89 17.04 6.21
CA ILE A 112 -45.89 16.20 5.02
C ILE A 112 -44.45 15.99 4.52
N VAL A 113 -43.66 17.07 4.40
CA VAL A 113 -42.25 16.97 3.97
C VAL A 113 -41.44 16.12 4.95
N PHE A 114 -41.67 16.27 6.25
CA PHE A 114 -41.03 15.44 7.27
C PHE A 114 -41.33 13.94 7.09
N LEU A 115 -42.59 13.58 6.83
CA LEU A 115 -42.98 12.19 6.56
C LEU A 115 -42.34 11.65 5.28
N ILE A 116 -42.23 12.47 4.23
CA ILE A 116 -41.50 12.12 3.00
C ILE A 116 -40.02 11.83 3.31
N MET A 117 -39.38 12.66 4.14
CA MET A 117 -37.98 12.44 4.55
C MET A 117 -37.80 11.13 5.32
N ILE A 118 -38.73 10.78 6.22
CA ILE A 118 -38.72 9.48 6.92
C ILE A 118 -38.84 8.34 5.92
N ALA A 119 -39.77 8.43 4.96
CA ALA A 119 -39.96 7.39 3.95
C ALA A 119 -38.70 7.17 3.09
N ILE A 120 -38.08 8.26 2.62
CA ILE A 120 -36.81 8.21 1.87
C ILE A 120 -35.70 7.59 2.73
N THR A 121 -35.59 8.02 3.99
CA THR A 121 -34.57 7.51 4.93
C THR A 121 -34.75 6.01 5.16
N ALA A 122 -35.98 5.55 5.40
CA ALA A 122 -36.29 4.14 5.58
C ALA A 122 -35.93 3.32 4.34
N LEU A 123 -36.25 3.83 3.13
CA LEU A 123 -35.91 3.17 1.87
C LEU A 123 -34.38 3.06 1.68
N LEU A 124 -33.65 4.16 1.90
CA LEU A 124 -32.19 4.18 1.78
C LEU A 124 -31.52 3.26 2.81
N ALA A 125 -31.97 3.30 4.06
CA ALA A 125 -31.48 2.42 5.12
C ALA A 125 -31.74 0.95 4.79
N PHE A 126 -32.92 0.63 4.25
CA PHE A 126 -33.28 -0.72 3.83
C PHE A 126 -32.42 -1.21 2.67
N VAL A 127 -32.24 -0.39 1.62
CA VAL A 127 -31.35 -0.72 0.49
C VAL A 127 -29.90 -0.89 0.97
N GLY A 128 -29.43 -0.01 1.85
CA GLY A 128 -28.11 -0.11 2.48
C GLY A 128 -27.94 -1.41 3.25
N TYR A 129 -28.93 -1.78 4.08
CA TYR A 129 -28.95 -3.04 4.81
C TYR A 129 -28.91 -4.26 3.88
N LEU A 130 -29.68 -4.25 2.79
CA LEU A 130 -29.65 -5.33 1.80
C LEU A 130 -28.29 -5.44 1.10
N ARG A 131 -27.61 -4.32 0.82
CA ARG A 131 -26.26 -4.31 0.24
C ARG A 131 -25.23 -4.87 1.23
N LEU A 132 -25.30 -4.46 2.50
CA LEU A 132 -24.42 -4.97 3.56
C LEU A 132 -24.62 -6.46 3.81
N LYS A 133 -25.87 -6.94 3.77
CA LYS A 133 -26.18 -8.37 3.94
C LYS A 133 -25.64 -9.24 2.81
N LYS A 134 -25.52 -8.69 1.60
CA LYS A 134 -24.93 -9.37 0.43
C LYS A 134 -23.40 -9.45 0.48
N LEU A 135 -22.74 -8.60 1.27
CA LEU A 135 -21.31 -8.69 1.49
C LEU A 135 -21.01 -9.90 2.39
N ARG A 136 -20.66 -11.03 1.78
CA ARG A 136 -20.11 -12.21 2.49
C ARG A 136 -18.89 -11.75 3.27
N LYS A 137 -18.85 -12.04 4.58
CA LYS A 137 -17.63 -11.88 5.40
C LYS A 137 -16.45 -12.52 4.65
N PRO A 138 -15.26 -11.90 4.59
CA PRO A 138 -14.11 -12.45 3.88
C PRO A 138 -13.61 -13.71 4.58
N ALA A 139 -14.30 -14.83 4.35
CA ALA A 139 -14.08 -16.11 5.01
C ALA A 139 -12.66 -16.61 4.76
N LYS A 140 -12.15 -16.44 3.53
CA LYS A 140 -10.78 -16.77 3.14
C LYS A 140 -9.74 -16.00 3.96
N THR A 141 -9.93 -14.71 4.19
CA THR A 141 -9.01 -13.89 5.00
C THR A 141 -9.06 -14.31 6.47
N ILE A 142 -10.25 -14.59 7.01
CA ILE A 142 -10.41 -15.07 8.38
C ILE A 142 -9.76 -16.45 8.56
N ASP A 143 -9.92 -17.36 7.59
CA ASP A 143 -9.32 -18.69 7.60
C ASP A 143 -7.80 -18.64 7.50
N SER A 144 -7.24 -17.77 6.64
CA SER A 144 -5.80 -17.55 6.55
C SER A 144 -5.21 -16.99 7.85
N LEU A 145 -5.92 -16.07 8.52
CA LEU A 145 -5.49 -15.53 9.81
C LEU A 145 -5.57 -16.59 10.93
N LYS A 146 -6.58 -17.46 10.92
CA LYS A 146 -6.70 -18.59 11.85
C LYS A 146 -5.64 -19.68 11.62
N GLN A 147 -5.29 -19.93 10.36
CA GLN A 147 -4.17 -20.82 10.03
C GLN A 147 -2.85 -20.22 10.49
N ALA A 148 -2.61 -18.93 10.23
CA ALA A 148 -1.42 -18.22 10.69
C ALA A 148 -1.24 -18.24 12.22
N SER A 149 -2.32 -18.09 12.99
CA SER A 149 -2.25 -18.23 14.46
C SER A 149 -1.96 -19.65 14.93
N THR A 150 -2.27 -20.66 14.11
CA THR A 150 -2.01 -22.07 14.43
C THR A 150 -0.57 -22.48 14.17
N VAL A 151 0.11 -21.84 13.20
CA VAL A 151 1.54 -22.09 12.89
C VAL A 151 2.50 -21.16 13.63
N LEU A 152 2.02 -20.17 14.36
CA LEU A 152 2.84 -19.39 15.29
C LEU A 152 2.98 -20.18 16.61
N PRO A 153 4.13 -20.81 16.90
CA PRO A 153 4.39 -21.26 18.25
C PRO A 153 4.40 -20.01 19.14
N THR A 154 3.41 -19.89 20.03
CA THR A 154 3.57 -19.05 21.22
C THR A 154 4.85 -19.53 21.87
N SER A 155 5.93 -18.74 21.72
CA SER A 155 7.21 -19.00 22.34
C SER A 155 6.97 -19.22 23.82
N SER A 156 7.00 -20.47 24.24
CA SER A 156 7.04 -20.86 25.63
C SER A 156 8.28 -20.18 26.20
N LYS A 157 8.06 -19.25 27.11
CA LYS A 157 9.08 -18.42 27.75
C LYS A 157 10.22 -19.33 28.21
N PRO A 158 11.49 -19.11 27.81
CA PRO A 158 12.61 -19.98 28.19
C PRO A 158 12.90 -20.07 29.70
N GLY A 159 12.17 -19.30 30.53
CA GLY A 159 12.32 -19.28 31.99
C GLY A 159 11.56 -20.38 32.74
N ASP A 160 10.50 -20.96 32.17
CA ASP A 160 9.62 -21.87 32.93
C ASP A 160 10.22 -23.29 33.06
N LYS A 161 11.10 -23.68 32.12
CA LYS A 161 11.83 -24.96 32.20
C LYS A 161 12.94 -24.97 33.26
N ALA A 162 13.51 -23.81 33.57
CA ALA A 162 14.56 -23.70 34.59
C ALA A 162 13.98 -23.78 36.01
N LEU A 163 12.74 -23.33 36.20
CA LEU A 163 12.04 -23.34 37.50
C LEU A 163 11.41 -24.70 37.84
N ASN A 164 11.12 -25.54 36.85
CA ASN A 164 10.55 -26.89 37.05
C ASN A 164 11.60 -28.01 36.91
N SER A 165 12.89 -27.67 36.99
CA SER A 165 13.96 -28.67 36.99
C SER A 165 14.16 -29.22 38.41
N PRO A 166 14.27 -30.55 38.62
CA PRO A 166 14.53 -31.14 39.93
C PRO A 166 15.85 -30.68 40.56
N ALA A 167 16.75 -30.07 39.77
CA ALA A 167 17.96 -29.43 40.27
C ALA A 167 17.70 -28.11 41.02
N PHE A 168 16.66 -27.35 40.67
CA PHE A 168 16.30 -26.09 41.31
C PHE A 168 15.58 -26.33 42.65
N ASP A 169 14.71 -27.35 42.70
CA ASP A 169 14.03 -27.81 43.93
C ASP A 169 15.06 -28.25 44.99
N LYS A 170 16.09 -29.00 44.56
CA LYS A 170 17.18 -29.46 45.43
C LYS A 170 18.11 -28.35 45.93
N ALA A 171 18.16 -27.21 45.26
CA ALA A 171 18.97 -26.06 45.65
C ALA A 171 18.26 -25.17 46.69
N LEU A 172 16.94 -25.26 46.81
CA LEU A 172 16.13 -24.47 47.73
C LEU A 172 15.83 -25.18 49.06
N ASP A 173 16.11 -26.49 49.19
CA ASP A 173 15.94 -27.25 50.43
C ASP A 173 17.29 -27.78 50.99
N PRO A 174 18.03 -26.94 51.75
CA PRO A 174 19.29 -27.34 52.39
C PRO A 174 19.12 -28.18 53.67
N GLN A 175 17.89 -28.53 54.10
CA GLN A 175 17.62 -29.18 55.38
C GLN A 175 17.09 -30.62 55.28
N ARG A 176 16.88 -31.15 54.07
CA ARG A 176 16.43 -32.53 53.85
C ARG A 176 17.59 -33.48 53.56
N ARG A 177 18.39 -33.77 54.59
CA ARG A 177 19.24 -34.97 54.63
C ARG A 177 18.67 -35.99 55.59
#